data_AF-A0A2U1MSB0-F1
#
_entry.id   AF-A0A2U1MSB0-F1
#
_cell.length_a   1.000
_cell.length_b   1.000
_cell.length_c   1.000
_cell.angle_alpha   90.00
_cell.angle_beta   90.00
_cell.angle_gamma   90.00
#
_symmetry.space_group_name_H-M   'P 1'
#
loop_
_entity.id
_entity.type
_entity.pdbx_description
1 polymer ?
#
loop_
_entity_poly.entity_id
_entity_poly.type
_entity_poly.pdbx_seq_one_letter_code
_entity_poly.pdbx_strand_id
1 'polypeptide(L)'
;MVRTYTGRKKTENKKIESESSLNVTFAKRRPSVMKKANELSTLCGVQSAVIIFSPNGKSVYSFGDPSPEVLVSGYLEHHSGAQSSQTSEWVEQFQNPQTEILNTQLNSMLARLESEQNITKKLKKIKKENQEKSWYNAPIENLGIEELTVLKNATLEVKKQADQGITEFGGSRG
;
A
#
# COMPACT_ATOMS: atom_id res chain seq x y z
N MET A 1 -14.54 -31.26 23.71
CA MET A 1 -13.83 -32.19 22.80
C MET A 1 -12.56 -31.52 22.31
N VAL A 2 -11.38 -32.00 22.71
CA VAL A 2 -10.10 -31.39 22.34
C VAL A 2 -9.73 -31.81 20.92
N ARG A 3 -9.56 -30.85 20.00
CA ARG A 3 -9.02 -31.10 18.66
C ARG A 3 -7.51 -31.22 18.75
N THR A 4 -6.97 -32.44 18.61
CA THR A 4 -5.53 -32.66 18.47
C THR A 4 -5.17 -32.63 16.99
N TYR A 5 -4.36 -31.64 16.58
CA TYR A 5 -3.83 -31.58 15.22
C TYR A 5 -2.57 -32.42 15.13
N THR A 6 -2.54 -33.41 14.25
CA THR A 6 -1.29 -34.06 13.88
C THR A 6 -0.55 -33.15 12.91
N GLY A 7 0.71 -32.82 13.22
CA GLY A 7 1.55 -31.94 12.40
C GLY A 7 1.88 -32.55 11.03
N ARG A 8 2.73 -31.86 10.26
CA ARG A 8 3.17 -32.33 8.95
C ARG A 8 3.91 -33.68 9.07
N LYS A 9 3.34 -34.73 8.49
CA LYS A 9 3.96 -36.06 8.43
C LYS A 9 4.82 -36.20 7.17
N LYS A 10 5.92 -36.95 7.28
CA LYS A 10 6.72 -37.36 6.12
C LYS A 10 5.90 -38.33 5.28
N THR A 11 5.92 -38.13 3.96
CA THR A 11 5.25 -39.01 2.98
C THR A 11 6.30 -39.63 2.08
N GLU A 12 6.04 -40.85 1.59
CA GLU A 12 6.88 -41.46 0.56
C GLU A 12 6.79 -40.69 -0.77
N ASN A 13 7.87 -40.68 -1.54
CA ASN A 13 7.90 -40.05 -2.86
C ASN A 13 7.43 -41.05 -3.93
N LYS A 14 6.16 -41.45 -3.85
CA LYS A 14 5.48 -42.33 -4.80
C LYS A 14 4.07 -41.81 -5.10
N LYS A 15 3.39 -42.42 -6.06
CA LYS A 15 2.00 -42.09 -6.39
C LYS A 15 1.12 -42.27 -5.14
N ILE A 16 0.25 -41.29 -4.89
CA ILE A 16 -0.74 -41.37 -3.81
C ILE A 16 -1.93 -42.17 -4.33
N GLU A 17 -2.16 -43.35 -3.75
CA GLU A 17 -3.23 -44.26 -4.17
C GLU A 17 -4.63 -43.76 -3.76
N SER A 18 -4.75 -43.15 -2.57
CA SER A 18 -6.02 -42.59 -2.09
C SER A 18 -6.38 -41.34 -2.88
N GLU A 19 -7.49 -41.39 -3.63
CA GLU A 19 -7.97 -40.26 -4.44
C GLU A 19 -8.22 -38.99 -3.60
N SER A 20 -8.83 -39.13 -2.41
CA SER A 20 -9.04 -37.99 -1.51
C SER A 20 -7.72 -37.35 -1.08
N SER A 21 -6.73 -38.18 -0.69
CA SER A 21 -5.40 -37.70 -0.30
C SER A 21 -4.65 -37.08 -1.47
N LEU A 22 -4.81 -37.63 -2.68
CA LEU A 22 -4.24 -37.12 -3.92
C LEU A 22 -4.82 -35.73 -4.24
N ASN A 23 -6.14 -35.58 -4.22
CA ASN A 23 -6.83 -34.32 -4.49
C ASN A 23 -6.49 -33.23 -3.47
N VAL A 24 -6.44 -33.57 -2.18
CA VAL A 24 -6.02 -32.63 -1.12
C VAL A 24 -4.55 -32.24 -1.30
N THR A 25 -3.68 -33.20 -1.63
CA THR A 25 -2.26 -32.93 -1.86
C THR A 25 -2.06 -32.06 -3.10
N PHE A 26 -2.77 -32.34 -4.18
CA PHE A 26 -2.75 -31.55 -5.40
C PHE A 26 -3.17 -30.11 -5.13
N ALA A 27 -4.32 -29.91 -4.46
CA ALA A 27 -4.84 -28.59 -4.12
C ALA A 27 -3.86 -27.77 -3.27
N LYS A 28 -3.08 -28.42 -2.40
CA LYS A 28 -2.05 -27.75 -1.56
C LYS A 28 -0.73 -27.52 -2.30
N ARG A 29 -0.25 -28.51 -3.05
CA ARG A 29 1.06 -28.46 -3.72
C ARG A 29 1.05 -27.59 -4.96
N ARG A 30 0.01 -27.67 -5.80
CA ARG A 30 -0.13 -26.88 -7.03
C ARG A 30 0.17 -25.38 -6.81
N PRO A 31 -0.55 -24.66 -5.92
CA PRO A 31 -0.27 -23.24 -5.69
C PRO A 31 1.12 -23.01 -5.10
N SER A 32 1.62 -23.91 -4.24
CA SER A 32 2.96 -23.79 -3.67
C SER A 32 4.07 -23.91 -4.72
N VAL A 33 3.91 -24.78 -5.72
CA VAL A 33 4.88 -24.95 -6.82
C VAL A 33 4.87 -23.72 -7.71
N MET A 34 3.67 -23.24 -8.10
CA MET A 34 3.53 -22.01 -8.88
C MET A 34 4.14 -20.81 -8.17
N LYS A 35 3.90 -20.67 -6.86
CA LYS A 35 4.53 -19.64 -6.04
C LYS A 35 6.06 -19.71 -6.10
N LYS A 36 6.63 -20.91 -6.04
CA LYS A 36 8.09 -21.09 -6.12
C LYS A 36 8.66 -20.73 -7.48
N ALA A 37 7.95 -21.04 -8.57
CA ALA A 37 8.33 -20.61 -9.90
C ALA A 37 8.29 -19.08 -10.04
N ASN A 38 7.23 -18.44 -9.52
CA ASN A 38 7.13 -16.99 -9.49
C ASN A 38 8.25 -16.34 -8.66
N GLU A 39 8.50 -16.84 -7.45
CA GLU A 39 9.62 -16.38 -6.61
C GLU A 39 10.96 -16.51 -7.35
N LEU A 40 11.19 -17.62 -8.05
CA LEU A 40 12.42 -17.84 -8.82
C LEU A 40 12.55 -16.84 -9.98
N SER A 41 11.48 -16.65 -10.77
CA SER A 41 11.47 -15.68 -11.88
C SER A 41 11.72 -14.26 -11.39
N THR A 42 11.03 -13.84 -10.33
CA THR A 42 11.20 -12.49 -9.76
C THR A 42 12.58 -12.28 -9.15
N LEU A 43 13.11 -13.24 -8.38
CA LEU A 43 14.37 -13.06 -7.65
C LEU A 43 15.59 -13.18 -8.55
N CYS A 44 15.54 -14.06 -9.56
CA CYS A 44 16.68 -14.34 -10.42
C CYS A 44 16.56 -13.71 -11.81
N GLY A 45 15.41 -13.09 -12.14
CA GLY A 45 15.17 -12.53 -13.48
C GLY A 45 15.13 -13.59 -14.58
N VAL A 46 14.80 -14.84 -14.23
CA VAL A 46 14.77 -15.96 -15.17
C VAL A 46 13.37 -16.17 -15.73
N GLN A 47 13.29 -16.44 -17.03
CA GLN A 47 12.05 -16.88 -17.65
C GLN A 47 11.72 -18.30 -17.19
N SER A 48 10.51 -18.50 -16.66
CA SER A 48 10.09 -19.82 -16.21
C SER A 48 8.61 -20.06 -16.51
N ALA A 49 8.28 -21.30 -16.85
CA ALA A 49 6.91 -21.78 -17.06
C ALA A 49 6.65 -23.06 -16.29
N VAL A 50 5.45 -23.20 -15.76
CA VAL A 50 4.97 -24.42 -15.08
C VAL A 50 3.58 -24.73 -15.59
N ILE A 51 3.37 -25.95 -16.10
CA ILE A 51 2.08 -26.45 -16.58
C ILE A 51 1.73 -27.71 -15.77
N ILE A 52 0.56 -27.71 -15.13
CA ILE A 52 0.11 -28.78 -14.24
C ILE A 52 -1.28 -29.24 -14.68
N PHE A 53 -1.39 -30.50 -15.08
CA PHE A 53 -2.66 -31.16 -15.33
C PHE A 53 -3.27 -31.67 -14.02
N SER A 54 -4.57 -31.47 -13.84
CA SER A 54 -5.28 -32.05 -12.70
C SER A 54 -5.24 -33.58 -12.75
N PRO A 55 -5.28 -34.27 -11.59
CA PRO A 55 -5.32 -35.73 -11.56
C PRO A 55 -6.49 -36.34 -12.34
N ASN A 56 -7.59 -35.58 -12.47
CA ASN A 56 -8.78 -35.99 -13.22
C ASN A 56 -8.71 -35.66 -14.73
N GLY A 57 -7.64 -35.02 -15.21
CA GLY A 57 -7.44 -34.63 -16.61
C GLY A 57 -8.34 -33.52 -17.15
N LYS A 58 -9.25 -32.97 -16.34
CA LYS A 58 -10.26 -32.00 -16.79
C LYS A 58 -9.78 -30.55 -16.78
N SER A 59 -8.72 -30.25 -16.05
CA SER A 59 -8.29 -28.87 -15.82
C SER A 59 -6.78 -28.75 -15.94
N VAL A 60 -6.35 -27.64 -16.54
CA VAL A 60 -4.95 -27.28 -16.67
C VAL A 60 -4.70 -26.03 -15.86
N TYR A 61 -3.60 -26.00 -15.14
CA TYR A 61 -3.15 -24.83 -14.39
C TYR A 61 -1.76 -24.46 -14.87
N SER A 62 -1.59 -23.21 -15.29
CA SER A 62 -0.32 -22.72 -15.81
C SER A 62 0.18 -21.49 -15.03
N PHE A 63 1.48 -21.34 -15.01
CA PHE A 63 2.20 -20.14 -14.64
C PHE A 63 3.28 -19.91 -15.71
N GLY A 64 3.53 -18.66 -16.07
CA GLY A 64 4.67 -18.30 -16.90
C GLY A 64 5.01 -16.83 -16.72
N ASP A 65 6.31 -16.53 -16.75
CA ASP A 65 6.84 -15.17 -16.76
C ASP A 65 7.80 -15.04 -17.96
N PRO A 66 7.39 -14.36 -19.05
CA PRO A 66 6.26 -13.42 -19.14
C PRO A 66 4.87 -14.06 -19.33
N SER A 67 4.76 -15.17 -20.06
CA SER A 67 3.52 -15.96 -20.14
C SER A 67 3.84 -17.40 -20.53
N PRO A 68 3.02 -18.40 -20.12
CA PRO A 68 3.29 -19.79 -20.47
C PRO A 68 3.20 -20.02 -21.98
N GLU A 69 2.32 -19.31 -22.68
CA GLU A 69 2.14 -19.39 -24.13
C GLU A 69 3.40 -18.91 -24.87
N VAL A 70 3.94 -17.75 -24.50
CA VAL A 70 5.18 -17.19 -25.08
C VAL A 70 6.35 -18.15 -24.88
N LEU A 71 6.50 -18.68 -23.66
CA LEU A 71 7.62 -19.54 -23.31
C LEU A 71 7.54 -20.90 -24.01
N VAL A 72 6.36 -21.49 -24.11
CA VAL A 72 6.17 -22.75 -24.83
C VAL A 72 6.42 -22.57 -26.32
N SER A 73 5.85 -21.53 -26.93
CA SER A 73 6.07 -21.27 -28.36
C SER A 73 7.54 -21.00 -28.65
N GLY A 74 8.21 -20.15 -27.87
CA GLY A 74 9.65 -19.88 -28.04
C GLY A 74 10.51 -21.13 -27.85
N TYR A 75 10.17 -22.00 -26.89
CA TYR A 75 10.84 -23.29 -26.74
C TYR A 75 10.65 -24.18 -27.98
N LEU A 76 9.42 -24.31 -28.48
CA LEU A 76 9.13 -25.13 -29.66
C LEU A 76 9.82 -24.58 -30.92
N GLU A 77 9.80 -23.27 -31.15
CA GLU A 77 10.46 -22.61 -32.29
C GLU A 77 11.97 -22.86 -32.27
N HIS A 78 12.61 -22.71 -31.12
CA HIS A 78 14.05 -22.93 -30.96
C HIS A 78 14.44 -24.40 -31.25
N HIS A 79 13.55 -25.36 -31.01
CA HIS A 79 13.83 -26.79 -31.18
C HIS A 79 13.31 -27.38 -32.50
N SER A 80 12.36 -26.73 -33.16
CA SER A 80 11.78 -27.19 -34.43
C SER A 80 12.34 -26.47 -35.66
N GLY A 81 13.12 -25.39 -35.48
CA GLY A 81 13.71 -24.62 -36.58
C GLY A 81 12.68 -23.78 -37.37
N ALA A 82 11.42 -23.80 -36.97
CA ALA A 82 10.39 -22.93 -37.51
C ALA A 82 10.44 -21.60 -36.77
N GLN A 83 10.87 -20.53 -37.44
CA GLN A 83 10.71 -19.17 -36.94
C GLN A 83 9.26 -18.74 -37.19
N SER A 84 8.51 -18.42 -36.15
CA SER A 84 7.16 -17.86 -36.28
C SER A 84 7.12 -16.43 -35.74
N SER A 85 6.41 -15.54 -36.44
CA SER A 85 6.15 -14.16 -36.01
C SER A 85 5.21 -14.07 -34.80
N GLN A 86 4.68 -15.21 -34.34
CA GLN A 86 3.61 -15.28 -33.36
C GLN A 86 4.14 -15.11 -31.92
N THR A 87 5.39 -15.50 -31.64
CA THR A 87 6.02 -15.30 -30.33
C THR A 87 6.28 -13.83 -30.02
N SER A 88 6.77 -13.05 -31.00
CA SER A 88 6.96 -11.60 -30.83
C SER A 88 5.65 -10.87 -30.57
N GLU A 89 4.59 -11.25 -31.28
CA GLU A 89 3.26 -10.65 -31.11
C GLU A 89 2.66 -10.95 -29.72
N TRP A 90 2.84 -12.18 -29.24
CA TRP A 90 2.40 -12.55 -27.88
C TRP A 90 3.22 -11.85 -26.79
N VAL A 91 4.54 -11.72 -26.95
CA VAL A 91 5.39 -10.98 -26.02
C VAL A 91 4.88 -9.55 -25.86
N GLU A 92 4.62 -8.86 -26.98
CA GLU A 92 4.07 -7.50 -26.97
C GLU A 92 2.68 -7.46 -26.31
N GLN A 93 1.80 -8.41 -26.65
CA GLN A 93 0.44 -8.45 -26.11
C GLN A 93 0.39 -8.73 -24.60
N PHE A 94 1.30 -9.52 -24.04
CA PHE A 94 1.27 -9.88 -22.62
C PHE A 94 2.09 -8.95 -21.73
N GLN A 95 3.25 -8.46 -22.19
CA GLN A 95 4.10 -7.58 -21.38
C GLN A 95 3.60 -6.13 -21.35
N ASN A 96 3.06 -5.62 -22.46
CA ASN A 96 2.67 -4.21 -22.56
C ASN A 96 1.48 -3.83 -21.63
N PRO A 97 0.35 -4.55 -21.60
CA PRO A 97 -0.77 -4.16 -20.75
C PRO A 97 -0.48 -4.33 -19.25
N GLN A 98 0.28 -5.35 -18.86
CA GLN A 98 0.63 -5.55 -17.45
C GLN A 98 1.56 -4.45 -16.94
N THR A 99 2.57 -4.06 -17.73
CA THR A 99 3.46 -2.95 -17.39
C THR A 99 2.72 -1.61 -17.37
N GLU A 100 1.78 -1.37 -18.28
CA GLU A 100 0.94 -0.17 -18.30
C GLU A 100 0.06 -0.05 -17.04
N ILE A 101 -0.60 -1.13 -16.62
CA ILE A 101 -1.41 -1.14 -15.39
C ILE A 101 -0.54 -0.86 -14.15
N LEU A 102 0.63 -1.49 -14.06
CA LEU A 102 1.56 -1.27 -12.94
C LEU A 102 2.07 0.18 -12.93
N ASN A 103 2.39 0.75 -14.09
CA ASN A 103 2.83 2.13 -14.22
C ASN A 103 1.73 3.13 -13.82
N THR A 104 0.49 2.91 -14.24
CA THR A 104 -0.65 3.77 -13.84
C THR A 104 -0.89 3.72 -12.33
N GLN A 105 -0.82 2.53 -11.72
CA GLN A 105 -0.90 2.38 -10.26
C GLN A 105 0.24 3.09 -9.54
N LEU A 106 1.48 2.91 -10.01
CA LEU A 106 2.66 3.57 -9.45
C LEU A 106 2.50 5.10 -9.49
N ASN A 107 2.11 5.65 -10.63
CA ASN A 107 1.87 7.09 -10.80
C ASN A 107 0.78 7.61 -9.86
N SER A 108 -0.31 6.86 -9.67
CA SER A 108 -1.38 7.24 -8.74
C SER A 108 -0.89 7.28 -7.28
N MET A 109 -0.04 6.32 -6.88
CA MET A 109 0.54 6.30 -5.53
C MET A 109 1.54 7.43 -5.32
N LEU A 110 2.35 7.75 -6.34
CA LEU A 110 3.28 8.88 -6.31
C LEU A 110 2.55 10.22 -6.17
N ALA A 111 1.48 10.43 -6.92
CA ALA A 111 0.66 11.65 -6.81
C ALA A 111 0.04 11.79 -5.41
N ARG A 112 -0.43 10.68 -4.81
CA ARG A 112 -0.94 10.68 -3.44
C ARG A 112 0.14 11.05 -2.43
N LEU A 113 1.32 10.45 -2.54
CA LEU A 113 2.47 10.74 -1.68
C LEU A 113 2.88 12.22 -1.76
N GLU A 114 2.92 12.80 -2.95
CA GLU A 114 3.23 14.22 -3.15
C GLU A 114 2.21 15.14 -2.46
N SER A 115 0.93 14.80 -2.57
CA SER A 115 -0.15 15.56 -1.90
C SER A 115 -0.01 15.53 -0.38
N GLU A 116 0.31 14.37 0.21
CA GLU A 116 0.54 14.21 1.65
C GLU A 116 1.76 15.01 2.13
N GLN A 117 2.83 15.03 1.33
CA GLN A 117 4.00 15.85 1.61
C GLN A 117 3.68 17.34 1.57
N ASN A 118 2.85 17.79 0.62
CA ASN A 118 2.44 19.18 0.52
C ASN A 118 1.57 19.60 1.72
N ILE A 119 0.63 18.74 2.15
CA ILE A 119 -0.16 18.95 3.38
C ILE A 119 0.77 19.10 4.57
N THR A 120 1.75 18.21 4.71
CA THR A 120 2.70 18.24 5.83
C THR A 120 3.53 19.52 5.83
N LYS A 121 3.99 20.00 4.67
CA LYS A 121 4.70 21.29 4.53
C LYS A 121 3.82 22.47 4.93
N LYS A 122 2.56 22.50 4.49
CA LYS A 122 1.58 23.54 4.86
C LYS A 122 1.32 23.53 6.37
N LEU A 123 1.12 22.37 6.99
CA LEU A 123 0.92 22.24 8.43
C LEU A 123 2.14 22.74 9.22
N LYS A 124 3.37 22.43 8.79
CA LYS A 124 4.59 22.97 9.41
C LYS A 124 4.66 24.50 9.33
N LYS A 125 4.27 25.08 8.18
CA LYS A 125 4.22 26.54 7.99
C LYS A 125 3.19 27.18 8.91
N ILE A 126 1.97 26.65 8.95
CA ILE A 126 0.90 27.12 9.86
C ILE A 126 1.35 27.03 11.32
N LYS A 127 1.98 25.92 11.73
CA LYS A 127 2.47 25.76 13.10
C LYS A 127 3.51 26.83 13.45
N LYS A 128 4.43 27.15 12.53
CA LYS A 128 5.43 28.21 12.73
C LYS A 128 4.78 29.59 12.84
N GLU A 129 3.87 29.93 11.92
CA GLU A 129 3.15 31.21 11.93
C GLU A 129 2.26 31.37 13.18
N ASN A 130 1.65 30.29 13.65
CA ASN A 130 0.83 30.31 14.87
C ASN A 130 1.70 30.44 16.13
N GLN A 131 2.89 29.84 16.14
CA GLN A 131 3.87 30.02 17.21
C GLN A 131 4.38 31.47 17.28
N GLU A 132 4.54 32.15 16.14
CA GLU A 132 4.89 33.58 16.06
C GLU A 132 3.73 34.50 16.51
N LYS A 133 2.47 34.09 16.33
CA LYS A 133 1.28 34.89 16.70
C LYS A 133 0.78 34.64 18.12
N SER A 134 1.17 33.55 18.76
CA SER A 134 0.64 33.09 20.06
C SER A 134 1.44 33.62 21.27
N TRP A 135 1.95 34.84 21.21
CA TRP A 135 2.67 35.44 22.34
C TRP A 135 1.74 35.70 23.54
N TYR A 136 0.45 35.98 23.30
CA TYR A 136 -0.55 36.26 24.34
C TYR A 136 -0.98 35.01 25.13
N ASN A 137 -0.56 33.81 24.72
CA ASN A 137 -0.73 32.56 25.47
C ASN A 137 0.56 32.12 26.19
N ALA A 138 1.65 32.88 26.07
CA ALA A 138 2.89 32.58 26.79
C ALA A 138 2.76 32.96 28.28
N PRO A 139 3.48 32.28 29.19
CA PRO A 139 3.57 32.70 30.59
C PRO A 139 4.04 34.14 30.72
N ILE A 140 3.45 34.92 31.63
CA ILE A 140 3.71 36.36 31.82
C ILE A 140 5.21 36.66 32.01
N GLU A 141 5.96 35.75 32.64
CA GLU A 141 7.40 35.93 32.86
C GLU A 141 8.22 35.95 31.57
N ASN A 142 7.68 35.44 30.46
CA ASN A 142 8.37 35.32 29.18
C ASN A 142 7.97 36.38 28.15
N LEU A 143 7.17 37.39 28.54
CA LEU A 143 6.80 38.50 27.66
C LEU A 143 7.74 39.69 27.82
N GLY A 144 8.09 40.32 26.70
CA GLY A 144 8.85 41.56 26.64
C GLY A 144 8.02 42.79 27.01
N ILE A 145 8.70 43.92 27.18
CA ILE A 145 8.11 45.19 27.67
C ILE A 145 7.00 45.70 26.74
N GLU A 146 7.18 45.57 25.43
CA GLU A 146 6.20 46.00 24.44
C GLU A 146 4.92 45.17 24.51
N GLU A 147 5.04 43.84 24.60
CA GLU A 147 3.91 42.92 24.70
C GLU A 147 3.15 43.08 26.03
N LEU A 148 3.87 43.28 27.14
CA LEU A 148 3.28 43.59 28.45
C LEU A 148 2.54 44.93 28.44
N THR A 149 3.02 45.92 27.69
CA THR A 149 2.35 47.21 27.54
C THR A 149 1.05 47.06 26.77
N VAL A 150 1.04 46.26 25.69
CA VAL A 150 -0.18 45.94 24.93
C VAL A 150 -1.20 45.21 25.81
N LEU A 151 -0.77 44.21 26.58
CA LEU A 151 -1.63 43.48 27.54
C LEU A 151 -2.21 44.40 28.62
N LYS A 152 -1.39 45.29 29.19
CA LYS A 152 -1.83 46.29 30.17
C LYS A 152 -2.90 47.21 29.60
N ASN A 153 -2.72 47.71 28.38
CA ASN A 153 -3.69 48.63 27.78
C ASN A 153 -5.02 47.91 27.46
N ALA A 154 -4.96 46.67 26.97
CA ALA A 154 -6.15 45.86 26.73
C ALA A 154 -6.92 45.56 28.02
N THR A 155 -6.22 45.21 29.10
CA THR A 155 -6.86 44.94 30.41
C THR A 155 -7.47 46.19 31.05
N LEU A 156 -6.84 47.36 30.88
CA LEU A 156 -7.40 48.64 31.31
C LEU A 156 -8.68 49.00 30.55
N GLU A 157 -8.73 48.73 29.25
CA GLU A 157 -9.92 48.97 28.44
C GLU A 157 -11.08 48.06 28.86
N VAL A 158 -10.82 46.76 29.08
CA VAL A 158 -11.84 45.83 29.60
C VAL A 158 -12.34 46.27 30.98
N LYS A 159 -11.44 46.73 31.85
CA LYS A 159 -11.82 47.26 33.17
C LYS A 159 -12.75 48.47 33.05
N LYS A 160 -12.41 49.42 32.17
CA LYS A 160 -13.24 50.61 31.91
C LYS A 160 -14.64 50.24 31.43
N GLN A 161 -14.75 49.26 30.53
CA GLN A 161 -16.04 48.77 30.03
C GLN A 161 -16.86 48.08 31.13
N ALA A 162 -16.22 47.29 31.99
CA ALA A 162 -16.87 46.68 33.15
C ALA A 162 -17.37 47.73 34.15
N ASP A 163 -16.56 48.74 34.47
CA ASP A 163 -16.91 49.83 35.37
C ASP A 163 -18.10 50.66 34.83
N GLN A 164 -18.14 50.92 33.52
CA GLN A 164 -19.26 51.59 32.85
C GLN A 164 -20.55 50.77 32.90
N GLY A 165 -20.47 49.45 32.65
CA GLY A 165 -21.62 48.55 32.76
C GLY A 165 -22.16 48.41 34.20
N ILE A 166 -21.30 48.55 35.21
CA ILE A 166 -21.70 48.56 36.63
C ILE A 166 -22.44 49.87 36.98
N THR A 167 -22.05 51.01 36.41
CA THR A 167 -22.73 52.30 36.65
C THR A 167 -24.13 52.39 36.04
N GLU A 168 -24.41 51.67 34.96
CA GLU A 168 -25.74 51.66 34.32
C GLU A 168 -26.76 50.78 35.07
N PHE A 169 -26.32 49.80 35.86
CA PHE A 169 -27.19 48.94 36.69
C PHE A 169 -27.43 49.46 38.12
N GLY A 170 -26.61 50.38 38.62
CA GLY A 170 -26.73 50.93 39.98
C GLY A 170 -27.68 52.13 40.14
N GLY A 171 -28.15 52.72 39.04
CA GLY A 171 -28.87 54.01 39.03
C GLY A 171 -30.41 53.94 39.12
N SER A 172 -31.03 52.76 39.26
CA SER A 172 -32.49 52.63 39.25
C SER A 172 -33.02 51.97 40.53
N ARG A 173 -32.77 52.62 41.68
CA ARG A 173 -33.56 52.46 42.92
C ARG A 173 -33.59 53.80 43.65
N GLY A 174 -34.58 54.62 43.28
CA GLY A 174 -35.00 55.82 43.98
C GLY A 174 -36.48 56.03 43.70
#